data_AF-A0A3C1KXS4-F1
#
_entry.id   AF-A0A3C1KXS4-F1
#
_cell.length_a   1.000
_cell.length_b   1.000
_cell.length_c   1.000
_cell.angle_alpha   90.00
_cell.angle_beta   90.00
_cell.angle_gamma   90.00
#
_symmetry.space_group_name_H-M   'P 1'
#
loop_
_entity.id
_entity.type
_entity.pdbx_description
1 polymer ?
#
loop_
_entity_poly.entity_id
_entity_poly.type
_entity_poly.pdbx_seq_one_letter_code
_entity_poly.pdbx_strand_id
1 'polypeptide(L)'
;MHHPLCRFVVSVIVAGLSTCLLAGCSKSTPKAPAEAAAKAPATPKAADRAAPETNVPAPAPKGLKIDPNVKVDERAVVRAAKPKVEAPAVALSGRGTGELADVQVQLRFEPAAPKVGQMFTVHTHITRAGKPVGLGDFKVDSTMPDHGHGMMTKPQHKSSGPGLHSSEGFKLHMHGKWVFEVTGQIDGKELRIEMPWNQAPEAL
;
A
#
# COMPACT_ATOMS: atom_id res chain seq x y z
N MET A 1 -38.75 -45.71 -4.43
CA MET A 1 -39.85 -45.29 -5.32
C MET A 1 -39.96 -43.76 -5.24
N HIS A 2 -39.82 -43.10 -6.39
CA HIS A 2 -40.19 -41.71 -6.73
C HIS A 2 -39.45 -40.52 -6.09
N HIS A 3 -38.45 -40.03 -6.85
CA HIS A 3 -38.00 -38.64 -6.91
C HIS A 3 -39.03 -37.75 -7.64
N PRO A 4 -39.18 -36.46 -7.28
CA PRO A 4 -39.69 -35.45 -8.20
C PRO A 4 -38.56 -34.63 -8.83
N LEU A 5 -38.50 -34.74 -10.16
CA LEU A 5 -37.75 -33.92 -11.10
C LEU A 5 -38.23 -32.46 -11.07
N CYS A 6 -37.33 -31.51 -10.83
CA CYS A 6 -37.59 -30.09 -11.05
C CYS A 6 -37.26 -29.74 -12.52
N ARG A 7 -38.28 -29.32 -13.26
CA ARG A 7 -38.24 -29.01 -14.69
C ARG A 7 -37.60 -27.64 -14.97
N PHE A 8 -36.89 -27.62 -16.09
CA PHE A 8 -36.34 -26.50 -16.85
C PHE A 8 -37.34 -25.39 -17.19
N VAL A 9 -36.86 -24.14 -17.20
CA VAL A 9 -37.31 -23.12 -18.18
C VAL A 9 -36.06 -22.44 -18.75
N VAL A 10 -35.74 -22.77 -20.00
CA VAL A 10 -34.76 -22.07 -20.84
C VAL A 10 -35.54 -20.98 -21.58
N SER A 11 -35.20 -19.72 -21.35
CA SER A 11 -35.75 -18.59 -22.10
C SER A 11 -34.75 -18.20 -23.18
N VAL A 12 -35.04 -18.60 -24.42
CA VAL A 12 -34.35 -18.15 -25.63
C VAL A 12 -34.88 -16.75 -25.97
N ILE A 13 -34.03 -15.73 -25.95
CA ILE A 13 -34.37 -14.41 -26.50
C ILE A 13 -33.79 -14.33 -27.91
N VAL A 14 -34.70 -14.19 -28.86
CA VAL A 14 -34.49 -14.10 -30.30
C VAL A 14 -33.96 -12.71 -30.68
N ALA A 15 -33.03 -12.72 -31.64
CA ALA A 15 -32.39 -11.56 -32.25
C ALA A 15 -33.39 -10.58 -32.92
N GLY A 16 -33.17 -9.29 -32.71
CA GLY A 16 -33.78 -8.19 -33.46
C GLY A 16 -32.73 -7.46 -34.29
N LEU A 17 -32.62 -7.86 -35.56
CA LEU A 17 -31.84 -7.19 -36.59
C LEU A 17 -32.65 -5.97 -37.08
N SER A 18 -32.23 -4.75 -36.75
CA SER A 18 -32.88 -3.52 -37.24
C SER A 18 -31.91 -2.73 -38.09
N THR A 19 -32.04 -2.93 -39.40
CA THR A 19 -31.36 -2.20 -40.46
C THR A 19 -32.09 -0.88 -40.69
N CYS A 20 -31.51 0.24 -40.26
CA CYS A 20 -31.92 1.57 -40.73
C CYS A 20 -30.76 2.20 -41.52
N LEU A 21 -30.81 2.05 -42.85
CA LEU A 21 -30.24 3.03 -43.77
C LEU A 21 -31.25 4.18 -43.90
N LEU A 22 -30.81 5.43 -43.75
CA LEU A 22 -30.92 6.50 -44.75
C LEU A 22 -30.41 7.85 -44.20
N ALA A 23 -29.35 8.33 -44.86
CA ALA A 23 -29.07 9.70 -45.30
C ALA A 23 -29.41 10.91 -44.40
N GLY A 24 -28.40 11.76 -44.14
CA GLY A 24 -28.62 13.17 -43.83
C GLY A 24 -27.47 13.91 -43.16
N CYS A 25 -26.62 14.55 -43.97
CA CYS A 25 -25.76 15.71 -43.69
C CYS A 25 -25.54 16.18 -42.23
N SER A 26 -24.28 16.16 -41.78
CA SER A 26 -23.59 17.42 -41.43
C SER A 26 -22.07 17.22 -41.39
N LYS A 27 -21.37 17.98 -42.24
CA LYS A 27 -19.90 18.09 -42.22
C LYS A 27 -19.52 18.93 -41.00
N SER A 28 -18.83 18.34 -40.05
CA SER A 28 -18.02 19.08 -39.08
C SER A 28 -16.66 18.41 -38.99
N THR A 29 -15.70 19.04 -39.64
CA THR A 29 -14.26 18.80 -39.52
C THR A 29 -13.78 19.07 -38.10
N PRO A 30 -13.21 18.08 -37.39
CA PRO A 30 -12.31 18.37 -36.28
C PRO A 30 -10.93 18.70 -36.85
N LYS A 31 -10.56 19.97 -36.64
CA LYS A 31 -9.24 20.56 -36.78
C LYS A 31 -8.17 19.65 -36.15
N ALA A 32 -7.21 19.22 -36.96
CA ALA A 32 -6.01 18.54 -36.50
C ALA A 32 -5.31 19.37 -35.41
N PRO A 33 -4.88 18.77 -34.29
CA PRO A 33 -3.99 19.45 -33.38
C PRO A 33 -2.63 19.63 -34.06
N ALA A 34 -2.15 20.87 -34.02
CA ALA A 34 -0.86 21.27 -34.52
C ALA A 34 0.25 20.39 -33.94
N GLU A 35 1.07 19.89 -34.85
CA GLU A 35 2.38 19.32 -34.65
C GLU A 35 3.27 20.37 -33.96
N ALA A 36 3.27 20.38 -32.63
CA ALA A 36 4.25 21.09 -31.85
C ALA A 36 5.52 20.23 -31.82
N ALA A 37 6.46 20.56 -32.69
CA ALA A 37 7.80 20.02 -32.71
C ALA A 37 8.40 20.02 -31.30
N ALA A 38 8.66 18.82 -30.80
CA ALA A 38 9.40 18.58 -29.58
C ALA A 38 10.81 19.16 -29.73
N LYS A 39 11.07 20.27 -29.02
CA LYS A 39 12.43 20.74 -28.80
C LYS A 39 13.07 19.74 -27.83
N ALA A 40 14.12 19.07 -28.31
CA ALA A 40 14.91 18.12 -27.53
C ALA A 40 15.32 18.70 -26.16
N PRO A 41 15.19 17.96 -25.05
CA PRO A 41 15.86 18.33 -23.82
C PRO A 41 17.37 18.17 -24.04
N ALA A 42 18.09 19.27 -23.82
CA ALA A 42 19.54 19.29 -23.75
C ALA A 42 20.02 18.28 -22.70
N THR A 43 21.05 17.53 -23.07
CA THR A 43 21.84 16.67 -22.20
C THR A 43 22.29 17.41 -20.94
N PRO A 44 22.04 16.89 -19.72
CA PRO A 44 22.75 17.35 -18.56
C PRO A 44 24.22 16.91 -18.66
N LYS A 45 25.07 17.93 -18.72
CA LYS A 45 26.53 17.87 -18.66
C LYS A 45 26.97 17.13 -17.39
N ALA A 46 27.76 16.07 -17.57
CA ALA A 46 28.53 15.44 -16.52
C ALA A 46 29.58 16.42 -15.97
N ALA A 47 29.45 16.76 -14.70
CA ALA A 47 30.42 17.38 -13.80
C ALA A 47 29.83 17.21 -12.39
N ASP A 48 30.51 16.87 -11.32
CA ASP A 48 31.91 16.61 -11.07
C ASP A 48 31.95 15.67 -9.85
N ARG A 49 33.04 14.93 -9.74
CA ARG A 49 33.35 13.94 -8.73
C ARG A 49 33.89 14.67 -7.49
N ALA A 50 33.12 14.70 -6.40
CA ALA A 50 33.62 15.01 -5.05
C ALA A 50 33.14 13.87 -4.13
N ALA A 51 33.99 12.87 -3.90
CA ALA A 51 34.80 12.67 -2.69
C ALA A 51 33.99 12.00 -1.55
N PRO A 52 34.45 10.85 -1.01
CA PRO A 52 33.78 10.17 0.09
C PRO A 52 33.95 10.95 1.40
N GLU A 53 32.86 11.24 2.09
CA GLU A 53 32.90 11.71 3.48
C GLU A 53 33.52 10.61 4.35
N THR A 54 34.69 10.92 4.91
CA THR A 54 35.36 10.12 5.91
C THR A 54 34.53 10.10 7.17
N ASN A 55 33.97 8.93 7.49
CA ASN A 55 33.39 8.62 8.78
C ASN A 55 34.49 8.70 9.86
N VAL A 56 34.53 9.82 10.59
CA VAL A 56 35.40 9.97 11.77
C VAL A 56 34.65 9.36 12.96
N PRO A 57 35.14 8.28 13.59
CA PRO A 57 34.55 7.77 14.81
C PRO A 57 34.71 8.78 15.93
N ALA A 58 33.61 9.05 16.65
CA ALA A 58 33.60 9.85 17.87
C ALA A 58 34.62 9.29 18.89
N PRO A 59 35.39 10.16 19.58
CA PRO A 59 36.29 9.69 20.64
C PRO A 59 35.49 9.08 21.79
N ALA A 60 35.94 7.91 22.26
CA ALA A 60 35.38 7.24 23.42
C ALA A 60 35.39 8.16 24.66
N PRO A 61 34.34 8.11 25.52
CA PRO A 61 34.35 8.84 26.77
C PRO A 61 35.48 8.30 27.66
N LYS A 62 36.51 9.12 27.87
CA LYS A 62 37.53 8.86 28.89
C LYS A 62 36.94 9.19 30.26
N GLY A 63 36.92 8.20 31.14
CA GLY A 63 36.77 8.40 32.58
C GLY A 63 35.44 7.98 33.16
N LEU A 64 35.07 6.70 33.05
CA LEU A 64 34.21 6.09 34.06
C LEU A 64 35.12 5.45 35.11
N LYS A 65 35.26 6.08 36.27
CA LYS A 65 35.89 5.47 37.43
C LYS A 65 34.94 4.41 37.96
N ILE A 66 35.28 3.14 37.75
CA ILE A 66 34.57 2.02 38.37
C ILE A 66 35.14 1.90 39.78
N ASP A 67 34.30 2.09 40.79
CA ASP A 67 34.69 1.87 42.18
C ASP A 67 35.10 0.39 42.36
N PRO A 68 36.33 0.10 42.79
CA PRO A 68 36.83 -1.28 42.90
C PRO A 68 36.19 -2.07 44.05
N ASN A 69 35.23 -1.49 44.77
CA ASN A 69 34.59 -2.11 45.94
C ASN A 69 33.10 -2.42 45.74
N VAL A 70 32.59 -2.31 44.51
CA VAL A 70 31.23 -2.77 44.19
C VAL A 70 31.23 -4.29 44.14
N LYS A 71 30.74 -4.93 45.20
CA LYS A 71 30.39 -6.35 45.19
C LYS A 71 29.19 -6.53 44.27
N VAL A 72 29.44 -6.94 43.03
CA VAL A 72 28.39 -7.36 42.11
C VAL A 72 27.80 -8.65 42.65
N ASP A 73 26.56 -8.60 43.13
CA ASP A 73 25.82 -9.80 43.51
C ASP A 73 25.40 -10.54 42.23
N GLU A 74 26.17 -11.56 41.85
CA GLU A 74 25.95 -12.39 40.66
C GLU A 74 24.60 -13.14 40.68
N ARG A 75 23.83 -13.12 41.78
CA ARG A 75 22.48 -13.70 41.82
C ARG A 75 21.39 -12.78 41.33
N ALA A 76 21.68 -11.51 41.08
CA ALA A 76 20.75 -10.56 40.47
C ALA A 76 20.84 -10.54 38.93
N VAL A 77 21.03 -11.69 38.29
CA VAL A 77 20.64 -11.83 36.88
C VAL A 77 19.12 -11.87 36.85
N VAL A 78 18.53 -10.67 36.83
CA VAL A 78 17.11 -10.47 36.56
C VAL A 78 16.81 -11.25 35.29
N ARG A 79 16.01 -12.32 35.43
CA ARG A 79 15.32 -12.94 34.31
C ARG A 79 14.40 -11.85 33.74
N ALA A 80 14.94 -11.01 32.85
CA ALA A 80 14.15 -10.19 31.97
C ALA A 80 13.35 -11.17 31.13
N ALA A 81 12.10 -11.39 31.55
CA ALA A 81 11.14 -12.12 30.75
C ALA A 81 11.13 -11.45 29.38
N LYS A 82 11.51 -12.19 28.33
CA LYS A 82 11.34 -11.72 26.95
C LYS A 82 9.89 -11.27 26.85
N PRO A 83 9.60 -9.98 26.57
CA PRO A 83 8.23 -9.56 26.39
C PRO A 83 7.64 -10.46 25.32
N LYS A 84 6.52 -11.09 25.64
CA LYS A 84 5.70 -11.82 24.67
C LYS A 84 5.43 -10.82 23.55
N VAL A 85 6.12 -10.95 22.43
CA VAL A 85 5.92 -10.12 21.25
C VAL A 85 4.51 -10.45 20.79
N GLU A 86 3.55 -9.70 21.29
CA GLU A 86 2.17 -9.79 20.89
C GLU A 86 2.17 -9.49 19.39
N ALA A 87 1.67 -10.44 18.60
CA ALA A 87 1.64 -10.30 17.15
C ALA A 87 0.96 -8.95 16.87
N PRO A 88 1.65 -8.02 16.19
CA PRO A 88 1.19 -6.65 16.18
C PRO A 88 -0.13 -6.57 15.40
N ALA A 89 -1.12 -5.90 15.99
CA ALA A 89 -2.51 -5.94 15.55
C ALA A 89 -2.70 -5.48 14.10
N VAL A 90 -3.58 -6.17 13.38
CA VAL A 90 -4.05 -5.73 12.06
C VAL A 90 -4.81 -4.42 12.23
N ALA A 91 -4.41 -3.40 11.49
CA ALA A 91 -5.06 -2.09 11.49
C ALA A 91 -6.27 -2.07 10.56
N LEU A 92 -6.15 -2.69 9.38
CA LEU A 92 -7.19 -2.74 8.35
C LEU A 92 -7.22 -4.10 7.68
N SER A 93 -8.39 -4.52 7.23
CA SER A 93 -8.54 -5.69 6.37
C SER A 93 -9.56 -5.44 5.27
N GLY A 94 -9.27 -5.94 4.08
CA GLY A 94 -10.16 -5.87 2.93
C GLY A 94 -10.16 -7.19 2.15
N ARG A 95 -11.11 -7.32 1.24
CA ARG A 95 -11.28 -8.49 0.38
C ARG A 95 -11.50 -8.03 -1.05
N GLY A 96 -10.95 -8.78 -2.00
CA GLY A 96 -11.24 -8.57 -3.41
C GLY A 96 -12.72 -8.85 -3.73
N THR A 97 -13.12 -8.54 -4.95
CA THR A 97 -14.49 -8.77 -5.44
C THR A 97 -14.47 -9.61 -6.72
N GLY A 98 -15.63 -10.09 -7.13
CA GLY A 98 -15.77 -10.90 -8.35
C GLY A 98 -14.84 -12.12 -8.35
N GLU A 99 -14.00 -12.23 -9.38
CA GLU A 99 -13.08 -13.35 -9.57
C GLU A 99 -11.87 -13.35 -8.61
N LEU A 100 -11.70 -12.29 -7.83
CA LEU A 100 -10.69 -12.15 -6.77
C LEU A 100 -11.32 -12.16 -5.37
N ALA A 101 -12.56 -12.65 -5.20
CA ALA A 101 -13.26 -12.67 -3.92
C ALA A 101 -12.60 -13.55 -2.84
N ASP A 102 -11.70 -14.46 -3.22
CA ASP A 102 -10.90 -15.29 -2.33
C ASP A 102 -9.58 -14.62 -1.89
N VAL A 103 -9.28 -13.42 -2.42
CA VAL A 103 -8.12 -12.61 -2.05
C VAL A 103 -8.45 -11.75 -0.83
N GLN A 104 -7.60 -11.84 0.18
CA GLN A 104 -7.68 -11.05 1.42
C GLN A 104 -6.42 -10.22 1.57
N VAL A 105 -6.60 -8.97 2.01
CA VAL A 105 -5.52 -8.03 2.30
C VAL A 105 -5.63 -7.59 3.75
N GLN A 106 -4.52 -7.59 4.46
CA GLN A 106 -4.40 -7.07 5.81
C GLN A 106 -3.30 -6.00 5.84
N LEU A 107 -3.59 -4.85 6.40
CA LEU A 107 -2.62 -3.78 6.64
C LEU A 107 -2.33 -3.67 8.13
N ARG A 108 -1.07 -3.42 8.43
CA ARG A 108 -0.58 -3.09 9.77
C ARG A 108 0.29 -1.85 9.68
N PHE A 109 0.15 -0.96 10.65
CA PHE A 109 0.97 0.24 10.74
C PHE A 109 2.13 0.06 11.70
N GLU A 110 3.23 0.74 11.40
CA GLU A 110 4.38 0.86 12.29
C GLU A 110 4.85 2.32 12.34
N PRO A 111 4.65 3.03 13.46
CA PRO A 111 4.01 2.56 14.70
C PRO A 111 2.51 2.19 14.52
N ALA A 112 1.97 1.38 15.43
CA ALA A 112 0.59 0.86 15.34
C ALA A 112 -0.48 1.96 15.35
N ALA A 113 -0.18 3.12 15.93
CA ALA A 113 -1.02 4.31 15.90
C ALA A 113 -0.22 5.48 15.26
N PRO A 114 -0.29 5.64 13.92
CA PRO A 114 0.36 6.75 13.23
C PRO A 114 -0.18 8.11 13.69
N LYS A 115 0.73 9.02 14.01
CA LYS A 115 0.41 10.39 14.40
C LYS A 115 0.45 11.33 13.18
N VAL A 116 -0.35 12.39 13.22
CA VAL A 116 -0.27 13.46 12.21
C VAL A 116 1.15 14.03 12.18
N GLY A 117 1.67 14.28 10.99
CA GLY A 117 2.98 14.86 10.75
C GLY A 117 4.16 13.90 10.94
N GLN A 118 3.93 12.64 11.36
CA GLN A 118 4.98 11.65 11.57
C GLN A 118 5.03 10.63 10.42
N MET A 119 6.26 10.20 10.09
CA MET A 119 6.47 9.13 9.13
C MET A 119 6.07 7.79 9.76
N PHE A 120 5.44 6.93 8.97
CA PHE A 120 5.13 5.55 9.36
C PHE A 120 5.26 4.60 8.17
N THR A 121 5.31 3.31 8.50
CA THR A 121 5.37 2.20 7.53
C THR A 121 4.05 1.45 7.52
N VAL A 122 3.61 1.04 6.34
CA VAL A 122 2.48 0.13 6.15
C VAL A 122 3.02 -1.24 5.75
N HIS A 123 2.80 -2.23 6.60
CA HIS A 123 3.05 -3.64 6.31
C HIS A 123 1.78 -4.25 5.74
N THR A 124 1.91 -4.92 4.61
CA THR A 124 0.78 -5.53 3.88
C THR A 124 0.97 -7.03 3.80
N HIS A 125 -0.06 -7.78 4.19
CA HIS A 125 -0.15 -9.22 4.01
C HIS A 125 -1.31 -9.56 3.05
N ILE A 126 -1.00 -10.24 1.96
CA ILE A 126 -1.95 -10.62 0.91
C ILE A 126 -2.02 -12.14 0.84
N THR A 127 -3.23 -12.68 0.97
CA THR A 127 -3.47 -14.10 0.86
C THR A 127 -4.58 -14.38 -0.14
N ARG A 128 -4.55 -15.56 -0.77
CA ARG A 128 -5.63 -16.10 -1.59
C ARG A 128 -5.98 -17.48 -1.08
N ALA A 129 -7.24 -17.70 -0.73
CA ALA A 129 -7.69 -18.94 -0.08
C ALA A 129 -6.79 -19.35 1.11
N GLY A 130 -6.32 -18.37 1.88
CA GLY A 130 -5.46 -18.57 3.07
C GLY A 130 -3.96 -18.77 2.79
N LYS A 131 -3.51 -18.77 1.52
CA LYS A 131 -2.09 -18.89 1.18
C LYS A 131 -1.50 -17.55 0.75
N PRO A 132 -0.27 -17.19 1.16
CA PRO A 132 0.36 -15.95 0.70
C PRO A 132 0.51 -15.91 -0.82
N VAL A 133 0.16 -14.78 -1.44
CA VAL A 133 0.24 -14.58 -2.89
C VAL A 133 0.87 -13.23 -3.21
N GLY A 134 1.83 -13.20 -4.13
CA GLY A 134 2.43 -11.96 -4.60
C GLY A 134 1.47 -11.14 -5.47
N LEU A 135 1.62 -9.82 -5.42
CA LEU A 135 0.94 -8.89 -6.33
C LEU A 135 1.96 -8.35 -7.33
N GLY A 136 1.67 -8.49 -8.63
CA GLY A 136 2.37 -7.73 -9.67
C GLY A 136 2.02 -6.24 -9.55
N ASP A 137 2.97 -5.35 -9.84
CA ASP A 137 2.79 -3.89 -9.78
C ASP A 137 2.16 -3.37 -8.47
N PHE A 138 2.51 -4.02 -7.36
CA PHE A 138 1.99 -3.71 -6.03
C PHE A 138 2.14 -2.22 -5.67
N LYS A 139 1.04 -1.60 -5.24
CA LYS A 139 1.01 -0.27 -4.68
C LYS A 139 0.07 -0.20 -3.48
N VAL A 140 0.44 0.66 -2.53
CA VAL A 140 -0.44 1.11 -1.46
C VAL A 140 -0.40 2.62 -1.43
N ASP A 141 -1.56 3.26 -1.46
CA ASP A 141 -1.68 4.71 -1.31
C ASP A 141 -2.81 5.04 -0.32
N SER A 142 -2.97 6.32 -0.01
CA SER A 142 -4.08 6.79 0.80
C SER A 142 -4.62 8.14 0.34
N THR A 143 -5.94 8.30 0.47
CA THR A 143 -6.64 9.56 0.18
C THR A 143 -7.47 10.00 1.37
N MET A 144 -7.80 11.29 1.40
CA MET A 144 -8.70 11.89 2.39
C MET A 144 -9.90 12.49 1.65
N PRO A 145 -10.95 11.70 1.39
CA PRO A 145 -12.05 12.09 0.51
C PRO A 145 -12.72 13.40 0.94
N ASP A 146 -12.92 13.60 2.25
CA ASP A 146 -13.58 14.78 2.82
C ASP A 146 -12.81 16.09 2.52
N HIS A 147 -11.52 16.00 2.16
CA HIS A 147 -10.66 17.13 1.84
C HIS A 147 -10.10 17.09 0.41
N GLY A 148 -10.51 16.13 -0.41
CA GLY A 148 -10.21 16.10 -1.84
C GLY A 148 -8.74 15.98 -2.21
N HIS A 149 -7.90 15.38 -1.35
CA HIS A 149 -6.47 15.20 -1.63
C HIS A 149 -5.97 13.79 -1.31
N GLY A 150 -4.81 13.44 -1.87
CA GLY A 150 -4.06 12.21 -1.59
C GLY A 150 -2.95 12.39 -0.55
N MET A 151 -1.98 11.49 -0.59
CA MET A 151 -0.73 11.61 0.15
C MET A 151 0.15 12.77 -0.37
N MET A 152 0.81 13.49 0.53
CA MET A 152 1.85 14.49 0.17
C MET A 152 3.21 13.85 -0.09
N THR A 153 3.39 12.60 0.32
CA THR A 153 4.60 11.80 0.11
C THR A 153 4.30 10.70 -0.92
N LYS A 154 5.35 10.14 -1.51
CA LYS A 154 5.26 8.97 -2.38
C LYS A 154 5.88 7.79 -1.63
N PRO A 155 5.07 6.85 -1.10
CA PRO A 155 5.61 5.69 -0.40
C PRO A 155 6.50 4.84 -1.30
N GLN A 156 7.52 4.22 -0.73
CA GLN A 156 8.38 3.26 -1.42
C GLN A 156 7.98 1.84 -1.01
N HIS A 157 7.72 0.99 -2.00
CA HIS A 157 7.25 -0.37 -1.79
C HIS A 157 8.39 -1.38 -1.94
N LYS A 158 8.52 -2.29 -0.98
CA LYS A 158 9.45 -3.42 -1.02
C LYS A 158 8.66 -4.70 -0.76
N SER A 159 8.96 -5.75 -1.52
CA SER A 159 8.45 -7.10 -1.22
C SER A 159 9.48 -7.88 -0.42
N SER A 160 9.04 -8.60 0.60
CA SER A 160 9.88 -9.49 1.41
C SER A 160 9.59 -10.97 1.13
N GLY A 161 8.71 -11.25 0.17
CA GLY A 161 8.27 -12.59 -0.20
C GLY A 161 6.82 -12.58 -0.70
N PRO A 162 6.30 -13.73 -1.14
CA PRO A 162 4.91 -13.85 -1.59
C PRO A 162 3.94 -13.31 -0.54
N GLY A 163 3.10 -12.36 -0.93
CA GLY A 163 2.09 -11.75 -0.08
C GLY A 163 2.61 -10.82 1.00
N LEU A 164 3.92 -10.60 1.16
CA LEU A 164 4.48 -9.75 2.20
C LEU A 164 5.15 -8.53 1.59
N HIS A 165 4.63 -7.35 1.93
CA HIS A 165 5.14 -6.07 1.44
C HIS A 165 5.31 -5.06 2.58
N SER A 166 6.35 -4.24 2.50
CA SER A 166 6.51 -3.04 3.32
C SER A 166 6.43 -1.80 2.43
N SER A 167 5.69 -0.79 2.89
CA SER A 167 5.53 0.48 2.21
C SER A 167 5.95 1.61 3.16
N GLU A 168 7.13 2.16 2.92
CA GLU A 168 7.78 3.16 3.78
C GLU A 168 7.51 4.58 3.27
N GLY A 169 7.41 5.55 4.18
CA GLY A 169 7.30 6.97 3.82
C GLY A 169 5.89 7.54 3.77
N PHE A 170 4.92 6.89 4.42
CA PHE A 170 3.61 7.50 4.65
C PHE A 170 3.70 8.59 5.71
N LYS A 171 2.99 9.71 5.51
CA LYS A 171 2.81 10.78 6.49
C LYS A 171 1.41 11.39 6.38
N LEU A 172 0.58 11.19 7.39
CA LEU A 172 -0.72 11.84 7.51
C LEU A 172 -0.50 13.32 7.80
N HIS A 173 -1.26 14.21 7.18
CA HIS A 173 -1.09 15.66 7.39
C HIS A 173 -2.28 16.34 8.07
N MET A 174 -3.41 15.65 8.20
CA MET A 174 -4.57 16.10 8.95
C MET A 174 -5.23 14.91 9.63
N HIS A 175 -5.90 15.19 10.75
CA HIS A 175 -6.78 14.25 11.43
C HIS A 175 -8.04 14.00 10.60
N GLY A 176 -8.62 12.82 10.72
CA GLY A 176 -9.92 12.49 10.14
C GLY A 176 -9.93 11.17 9.37
N LYS A 177 -10.85 11.08 8.42
CA LYS A 177 -11.08 9.88 7.63
C LYS A 177 -10.13 9.80 6.45
N TRP A 178 -9.39 8.71 6.41
CA TRP A 178 -8.53 8.33 5.31
C TRP A 178 -9.08 7.06 4.66
N VAL A 179 -8.78 6.85 3.39
CA VAL A 179 -9.03 5.60 2.68
C VAL A 179 -7.68 5.08 2.24
N PHE A 180 -7.31 3.89 2.71
CA PHE A 180 -6.14 3.18 2.20
C PHE A 180 -6.55 2.33 1.02
N GLU A 181 -5.78 2.40 -0.05
CA GLU A 181 -6.03 1.68 -1.28
C GLU A 181 -4.87 0.76 -1.59
N VAL A 182 -5.17 -0.51 -1.84
CA VAL A 182 -4.20 -1.48 -2.34
C VAL A 182 -4.55 -1.82 -3.78
N THR A 183 -3.57 -1.64 -4.67
CA THR A 183 -3.70 -1.98 -6.09
C THR A 183 -2.56 -2.89 -6.56
N GLY A 184 -2.85 -3.67 -7.60
CA GLY A 184 -1.88 -4.46 -8.35
C GLY A 184 -2.54 -5.56 -9.16
N GLN A 185 -1.79 -6.59 -9.52
CA GLN A 185 -2.21 -7.64 -10.45
C GLN A 185 -2.04 -9.03 -9.85
N ILE A 186 -3.05 -9.89 -10.00
CA ILE A 186 -2.99 -11.34 -9.69
C ILE A 186 -3.53 -12.09 -10.91
N ASP A 187 -2.73 -13.00 -11.48
CA ASP A 187 -3.11 -13.81 -12.65
C ASP A 187 -3.66 -12.97 -13.83
N GLY A 188 -3.08 -11.79 -14.05
CA GLY A 188 -3.50 -10.86 -15.10
C GLY A 188 -4.79 -10.08 -14.82
N LYS A 189 -5.31 -10.14 -13.58
CA LYS A 189 -6.49 -9.39 -13.14
C LYS A 189 -6.10 -8.31 -12.16
N GLU A 190 -6.71 -7.14 -12.34
CA GLU A 190 -6.51 -6.00 -11.45
C GLU A 190 -7.20 -6.26 -10.11
N LEU A 191 -6.41 -6.16 -9.05
CA LEU A 191 -6.89 -6.04 -7.69
C LEU A 191 -6.94 -4.56 -7.32
N ARG A 192 -8.09 -4.11 -6.81
CA ARG A 192 -8.26 -2.81 -6.17
C ARG A 192 -9.12 -2.99 -4.93
N ILE A 193 -8.58 -2.67 -3.76
CA ILE A 193 -9.27 -2.77 -2.47
C ILE A 193 -9.12 -1.43 -1.75
N GLU A 194 -10.26 -0.83 -1.40
CA GLU A 194 -10.34 0.38 -0.59
C GLU A 194 -10.72 0.02 0.85
N MET A 195 -10.00 0.57 1.82
CA MET A 195 -10.13 0.31 3.25
C MET A 195 -10.25 1.64 3.98
N PRO A 196 -11.48 2.06 4.36
CA PRO A 196 -11.66 3.27 5.15
C PRO A 196 -11.04 3.10 6.54
N TRP A 197 -10.36 4.13 6.99
CA TRP A 197 -9.69 4.21 8.28
C TRP A 197 -9.90 5.59 8.89
N ASN A 198 -10.19 5.65 10.18
CA ASN A 198 -10.31 6.92 10.89
C ASN A 198 -9.10 7.12 11.79
N GLN A 199 -8.36 8.21 11.58
CA GLN A 199 -7.31 8.59 12.50
C GLN A 199 -7.93 9.04 13.82
N ALA A 200 -7.62 8.32 14.90
CA ALA A 200 -8.06 8.72 16.23
C ALA A 200 -7.51 10.11 16.57
N PRO A 201 -8.31 10.98 17.22
CA PRO A 201 -7.78 12.22 17.77
C PRO A 201 -6.72 11.88 18.82
N GLU A 202 -5.62 12.63 18.86
CA GLU A 202 -4.68 12.51 19.97
C GLU A 202 -5.41 12.85 21.28
N ALA A 203 -5.26 11.98 22.28
CA ALA A 203 -5.69 12.32 23.63
C ALA A 203 -4.82 13.50 24.10
N LEU A 204 -5.46 14.66 24.27
CA LEU A 204 -4.86 15.88 24.81
C LEU A 204 -4.49 15.70 26.30
#